data_AF-A0A3S8Z7L5-F1
#
_entry.id   AF-A0A3S8Z7L5-F1
#
_cell.length_a   1.000
_cell.length_b   1.000
_cell.length_c   1.000
_cell.angle_alpha   90.00
_cell.angle_beta   90.00
_cell.angle_gamma   90.00
#
_symmetry.space_group_name_H-M   'P 1'
#
loop_
_entity.id
_entity.type
_entity.pdbx_description
1 polymer ?
#
loop_
_entity_poly.entity_id
_entity_poly.type
_entity_poly.pdbx_seq_one_letter_code
_entity_poly.pdbx_strand_id
1 'polypeptide(L)'
;MTYQIGELTEQAPRVPSGLIRCLRNLAREHRARPVSWVAAQRIAARQGALVAREAAIRNITVDVLVASLPQVKVETDRELPASGLAVWNRDERTWIIRLNAKDAPERQRFTLLHEFKHILDHNTSVHLYDPRYLSGHAQAEMAADGFASAALMPARVVRRLVKRDRCDVVELARRLRVSRDRAALRLSDLNLQATKTTRGGNPS
;
A
#
# COMPACT_ATOMS: atom_id res chain seq x y z
N MET A 1 22.45 1.40 -6.60
CA MET A 1 22.03 2.78 -6.27
C MET A 1 20.82 2.65 -5.35
N THR A 2 20.94 3.14 -4.11
CA THR A 2 20.04 2.83 -2.99
C THR A 2 18.71 3.58 -3.14
N TYR A 3 17.58 2.91 -2.88
CA TYR A 3 16.27 3.54 -2.74
C TYR A 3 16.37 4.73 -1.77
N GLN A 4 16.01 5.94 -2.22
CA GLN A 4 16.04 7.14 -1.40
C GLN A 4 14.89 7.10 -0.41
N ILE A 5 15.13 6.40 0.70
CA ILE A 5 14.29 6.46 1.89
C ILE A 5 14.34 7.91 2.37
N GLY A 6 13.19 8.60 2.42
CA GLY A 6 13.14 9.99 2.89
C GLY A 6 13.87 10.13 4.23
N GLU A 7 14.76 11.12 4.30
CA GLU A 7 15.66 11.49 5.42
C GLU A 7 15.50 10.63 6.68
N LEU A 8 16.27 9.54 6.72
CA LEU A 8 16.44 8.73 7.93
C LEU A 8 17.49 9.40 8.81
N THR A 9 17.09 9.82 10.00
CA THR A 9 17.98 10.03 11.15
C THR A 9 18.85 8.79 11.37
N GLU A 10 20.11 8.97 11.79
CA GLU A 10 21.21 7.97 11.88
C GLU A 10 20.91 6.62 12.59
N GLN A 11 19.72 6.42 13.16
CA GLN A 11 19.28 5.15 13.73
C GLN A 11 18.10 4.59 12.96
N ALA A 12 18.28 3.40 12.34
CA ALA A 12 17.20 2.69 11.67
C ALA A 12 16.01 2.48 12.65
N PRO A 13 14.78 2.81 12.24
CA PRO A 13 13.63 2.74 13.12
C PRO A 13 13.43 1.29 13.62
N ARG A 14 13.21 1.11 14.93
CA ARG A 14 12.92 -0.22 15.50
C ARG A 14 11.54 -0.70 15.01
N VAL A 15 11.54 -1.57 14.01
CA VAL A 15 10.32 -2.19 13.46
C VAL A 15 10.03 -3.52 14.19
N PRO A 16 8.75 -3.84 14.51
CA PRO A 16 8.42 -5.11 15.14
C PRO A 16 8.77 -6.28 14.23
N SER A 17 9.58 -7.22 14.75
CA SER A 17 9.84 -8.50 14.10
C SER A 17 8.58 -9.33 13.83
N GLY A 18 7.47 -9.01 14.51
CA GLY A 18 6.18 -9.69 14.40
C GLY A 18 5.17 -9.09 13.40
N LEU A 19 5.46 -7.97 12.71
CA LEU A 19 4.45 -7.29 11.87
C LEU A 19 3.93 -8.18 10.74
N ILE A 20 4.81 -8.83 9.97
CA ILE A 20 4.42 -9.77 8.90
C ILE A 20 3.55 -10.92 9.45
N ARG A 21 3.90 -11.44 10.64
CA ARG A 21 3.12 -12.50 11.28
C ARG A 21 1.71 -12.01 11.66
N CYS A 22 1.61 -10.82 12.23
CA CYS A 22 0.34 -10.19 12.58
C CYS A 22 -0.54 -9.97 11.34
N LEU A 23 0.03 -9.40 10.28
CA LEU A 23 -0.66 -9.17 9.00
C LEU A 23 -1.14 -10.49 8.38
N ARG A 24 -0.31 -11.53 8.36
CA ARG A 24 -0.69 -12.85 7.87
C ARG A 24 -1.81 -13.47 8.71
N ASN A 25 -1.81 -13.30 10.03
CA ASN A 25 -2.86 -13.83 10.91
C ASN A 25 -4.25 -13.26 10.60
N LEU A 26 -4.35 -12.00 10.15
CA LEU A 26 -5.63 -11.43 9.70
C LEU A 26 -6.25 -12.18 8.51
N ALA A 27 -5.42 -12.80 7.67
CA ALA A 27 -5.89 -13.67 6.59
C ALA A 27 -6.19 -15.09 7.08
N ARG A 28 -5.57 -15.54 8.19
CA ARG A 28 -5.71 -16.90 8.72
C ARG A 28 -7.04 -17.17 9.40
N GLU A 29 -7.76 -16.13 9.83
CA GLU A 29 -9.14 -16.21 10.36
C GLU A 29 -10.10 -16.94 9.40
N HIS A 30 -9.71 -17.11 8.12
CA HIS A 30 -10.55 -17.70 7.08
C HIS A 30 -10.02 -18.99 6.44
N ARG A 31 -9.00 -19.65 7.01
CA ARG A 31 -8.35 -20.84 6.41
C ARG A 31 -9.24 -22.06 6.12
N ALA A 32 -10.46 -22.11 6.64
CA ALA A 32 -11.35 -23.26 6.48
C ALA A 32 -12.15 -23.26 5.15
N ARG A 33 -12.25 -22.12 4.43
CA ARG A 33 -13.02 -22.00 3.17
C ARG A 33 -12.42 -20.89 2.28
N PRO A 34 -12.52 -20.98 0.94
CA PRO A 34 -12.24 -19.85 0.08
C PRO A 34 -13.03 -18.64 0.56
N VAL A 35 -12.35 -17.53 0.81
CA VAL A 35 -13.05 -16.28 1.16
C VAL A 35 -13.77 -15.74 -0.07
N SER A 36 -14.95 -15.16 0.14
CA SER A 36 -15.57 -14.39 -0.94
C SER A 36 -14.64 -13.24 -1.34
N TRP A 37 -14.72 -12.82 -2.60
CA TRP A 37 -13.98 -11.66 -3.11
C TRP A 37 -14.12 -10.42 -2.19
N VAL A 38 -15.33 -10.15 -1.70
CA VAL A 38 -15.61 -9.05 -0.76
C VAL A 38 -14.83 -9.21 0.55
N ALA A 39 -14.71 -10.43 1.08
CA ALA A 39 -13.92 -10.70 2.27
C ALA A 39 -12.42 -10.54 2.00
N ALA A 40 -11.90 -11.00 0.86
CA ALA A 40 -10.50 -10.79 0.47
C ALA A 40 -10.13 -9.29 0.42
N GLN A 41 -10.98 -8.46 -0.19
CA GLN A 41 -10.79 -7.00 -0.21
C GLN A 41 -10.82 -6.39 1.19
N ARG A 42 -11.75 -6.83 2.07
CA ARG A 42 -11.81 -6.36 3.45
C ARG A 42 -10.56 -6.72 4.24
N ILE A 43 -10.00 -7.92 4.03
CA ILE A 43 -8.75 -8.36 4.65
C ILE A 43 -7.59 -7.48 4.17
N ALA A 44 -7.45 -7.27 2.86
CA ALA A 44 -6.43 -6.41 2.28
C ALA A 44 -6.51 -4.98 2.85
N ALA A 45 -7.71 -4.40 2.94
CA ALA A 45 -7.92 -3.08 3.51
C ALA A 45 -7.58 -3.02 5.01
N ARG A 46 -7.92 -4.05 5.80
CA ARG A 46 -7.55 -4.16 7.23
C ARG A 46 -6.04 -4.27 7.40
N GLN A 47 -5.38 -5.09 6.59
CA GLN A 47 -3.92 -5.24 6.58
C GLN A 47 -3.24 -3.90 6.26
N GLY A 48 -3.67 -3.20 5.20
CA GLY A 48 -3.12 -1.88 4.85
C GLY A 48 -3.34 -0.83 5.94
N ALA A 49 -4.54 -0.78 6.53
CA ALA A 49 -4.83 0.12 7.65
C ALA A 49 -3.99 -0.17 8.90
N LEU A 50 -3.65 -1.44 9.16
CA LEU A 50 -2.75 -1.81 10.25
C LEU A 50 -1.33 -1.32 9.97
N VAL A 51 -0.81 -1.50 8.75
CA VAL A 51 0.51 -0.94 8.36
C VAL A 51 0.54 0.58 8.55
N ALA A 52 -0.50 1.29 8.13
CA ALA A 52 -0.61 2.74 8.33
C ALA A 52 -0.61 3.13 9.82
N ARG A 53 -1.34 2.37 10.65
CA ARG A 53 -1.37 2.59 12.10
C ARG A 53 0.00 2.36 12.73
N GLU A 54 0.69 1.28 12.37
CA GLU A 54 2.02 0.97 12.90
C GLU A 54 3.07 2.00 12.48
N ALA A 55 2.97 2.54 11.26
CA ALA A 55 3.83 3.62 10.79
C ALA A 55 3.57 4.91 11.58
N ALA A 56 2.29 5.26 11.78
CA ALA A 56 1.89 6.45 12.54
C ALA A 56 2.33 6.40 14.01
N ILE A 57 2.23 5.24 14.68
CA ILE A 57 2.72 5.06 16.07
C ILE A 57 4.21 5.36 16.19
N ARG A 58 4.98 5.10 15.12
CA ARG A 58 6.43 5.29 15.06
C ARG A 58 6.85 6.63 14.47
N ASN A 59 5.88 7.46 14.08
CA ASN A 59 6.13 8.72 13.39
C ASN A 59 7.01 8.57 12.13
N ILE A 60 6.77 7.51 11.35
CA ILE A 60 7.44 7.25 10.07
C ILE A 60 6.40 7.05 8.96
N THR A 61 6.84 7.10 7.69
CA THR A 61 5.97 6.77 6.56
C THR A 61 5.78 5.25 6.42
N VAL A 62 4.70 4.84 5.74
CA VAL A 62 4.42 3.42 5.50
C VAL A 62 5.48 2.73 4.63
N ASP A 63 6.06 3.47 3.67
CA ASP A 63 7.17 3.02 2.84
C ASP A 63 8.44 2.80 3.67
N VAL A 64 8.80 3.72 4.56
CA VAL A 64 9.92 3.55 5.50
C VAL A 64 9.69 2.33 6.40
N LEU A 65 8.49 2.16 6.96
CA LEU A 65 8.16 1.03 7.82
C LEU A 65 8.39 -0.30 7.10
N VAL A 66 7.89 -0.44 5.87
CA VAL A 66 8.02 -1.68 5.07
C VAL A 66 9.47 -1.91 4.65
N ALA A 67 10.16 -0.88 4.19
CA ALA A 67 11.57 -0.96 3.78
C ALA A 67 12.52 -1.28 4.95
N SER A 68 12.09 -1.01 6.19
CA SER A 68 12.88 -1.27 7.41
C SER A 68 12.57 -2.63 8.05
N LEU A 69 11.72 -3.47 7.44
CA LEU A 69 11.46 -4.81 7.93
C LEU A 69 12.69 -5.71 7.67
N PRO A 70 13.16 -6.49 8.66
CA PRO A 70 14.36 -7.31 8.50
C PRO A 70 14.22 -8.42 7.44
N GLN A 71 12.98 -8.77 7.06
CA GLN A 71 12.69 -9.75 6.00
C GLN A 71 12.54 -9.13 4.61
N VAL A 72 12.69 -7.81 4.47
CA VAL A 72 12.45 -7.08 3.22
C VAL A 72 13.67 -6.22 2.90
N LYS A 73 14.17 -6.35 1.67
CA LYS A 73 15.16 -5.47 1.07
C LYS A 73 14.51 -4.75 -0.10
N VAL A 74 14.72 -3.44 -0.20
CA VAL A 74 14.17 -2.63 -1.30
C VAL A 74 15.31 -2.14 -2.18
N GLU A 75 15.21 -2.40 -3.47
CA GLU A 75 16.19 -2.01 -4.47
C GLU A 75 15.49 -1.24 -5.61
N THR A 76 16.22 -0.35 -6.26
CA THR A 76 15.73 0.32 -7.48
C THR A 76 16.53 -0.14 -8.69
N ASP A 77 15.84 -0.41 -9.78
CA ASP A 77 16.43 -0.85 -11.04
C ASP A 77 15.89 0.02 -12.18
N ARG A 78 16.81 0.64 -12.94
CA ARG A 78 16.46 1.50 -14.09
C ARG A 78 16.03 0.70 -15.31
N GLU A 79 16.47 -0.55 -15.42
CA GLU A 79 16.23 -1.41 -16.58
C GLU A 79 15.08 -2.40 -16.33
N LEU A 80 14.37 -2.24 -15.21
CA LEU A 80 13.17 -3.01 -14.91
C LEU A 80 12.08 -2.72 -15.96
N PRO A 81 11.58 -3.75 -16.70
CA PRO A 81 10.54 -3.54 -17.71
C PRO A 81 9.14 -3.32 -17.10
N ALA A 82 8.97 -3.62 -15.81
CA ALA A 82 7.75 -3.41 -15.04
C ALA A 82 7.92 -2.26 -14.03
N SER A 83 6.84 -1.85 -13.37
CA SER A 83 6.90 -0.89 -12.26
C SER A 83 7.59 -1.47 -11.01
N GLY A 84 7.44 -2.77 -10.77
CA GLY A 84 8.05 -3.47 -9.65
C GLY A 84 7.96 -4.97 -9.78
N LEU A 85 8.69 -5.67 -8.91
CA LEU A 85 8.57 -7.11 -8.67
C LEU A 85 9.12 -7.49 -7.30
N ALA A 86 8.57 -8.55 -6.71
CA ALA A 86 9.11 -9.18 -5.50
C ALA A 86 9.72 -10.57 -5.80
N VAL A 87 10.94 -10.81 -5.32
CA VAL A 87 11.62 -12.11 -5.42
C VAL A 87 12.13 -12.58 -4.07
N TRP A 88 12.10 -13.89 -3.84
CA TRP A 88 12.66 -14.50 -2.64
C TRP A 88 14.15 -14.82 -2.84
N ASN A 89 15.02 -14.22 -2.03
CA ASN A 89 16.43 -14.60 -1.95
C ASN A 89 16.58 -15.71 -0.90
N ARG A 90 16.97 -16.92 -1.37
CA ARG A 90 17.11 -18.10 -0.51
C ARG A 90 18.31 -18.00 0.42
N ASP A 91 19.41 -17.41 -0.03
CA ASP A 91 20.67 -17.37 0.70
C ASP A 91 20.58 -16.39 1.87
N GLU A 92 20.04 -15.20 1.61
CA GLU A 92 19.81 -14.17 2.65
C GLU A 92 18.54 -14.43 3.47
N ARG A 93 17.65 -15.31 2.99
CA ARG A 93 16.32 -15.57 3.57
C ARG A 93 15.49 -14.27 3.70
N THR A 94 15.55 -13.44 2.67
CA THR A 94 14.88 -12.13 2.57
C THR A 94 14.07 -12.03 1.28
N TRP A 95 13.03 -11.22 1.32
CA TRP A 95 12.36 -10.76 0.10
C TRP A 95 13.08 -9.54 -0.45
N ILE A 96 13.36 -9.54 -1.74
CA ILE A 96 13.87 -8.37 -2.47
C ILE A 96 12.71 -7.81 -3.28
N ILE A 97 12.31 -6.58 -2.97
CA ILE A 97 11.36 -5.80 -3.77
C ILE A 97 12.18 -4.88 -4.65
N ARG A 98 12.11 -5.07 -5.97
CA ARG A 98 12.71 -4.16 -6.95
C ARG A 98 11.66 -3.20 -7.48
N LEU A 99 12.02 -1.93 -7.54
CA LEU A 99 11.17 -0.85 -8.04
C LEU A 99 11.80 -0.23 -9.28
N ASN A 100 10.98 0.17 -10.24
CA ASN A 100 11.47 0.89 -11.41
C ASN A 100 11.98 2.26 -11.01
N ALA A 101 13.28 2.50 -11.18
CA ALA A 101 13.89 3.76 -10.79
C ALA A 101 13.44 4.94 -11.66
N LYS A 102 12.83 4.69 -12.83
CA LYS A 102 12.27 5.71 -13.73
C LYS A 102 10.86 6.15 -13.29
N ASP A 103 10.18 5.39 -12.43
CA ASP A 103 8.86 5.77 -11.91
C ASP A 103 8.96 6.92 -10.91
N ALA A 104 7.94 7.80 -10.91
CA ALA A 104 7.84 8.90 -9.94
C ALA A 104 7.80 8.38 -8.48
N PRO A 105 8.29 9.14 -7.49
CA PRO A 105 8.36 8.68 -6.10
C PRO A 105 7.03 8.18 -5.52
N GLU A 106 5.92 8.86 -5.81
CA GLU A 106 4.57 8.44 -5.38
C GLU A 106 4.15 7.09 -5.99
N ARG A 107 4.59 6.81 -7.22
CA ARG A 107 4.33 5.54 -7.90
C ARG A 107 5.18 4.43 -7.29
N GLN A 108 6.46 4.70 -7.04
CA GLN A 108 7.34 3.74 -6.34
C GLN A 108 6.80 3.37 -4.95
N ARG A 109 6.28 4.34 -4.18
CA ARG A 109 5.65 4.08 -2.86
C ARG A 109 4.43 3.18 -2.98
N PHE A 110 3.59 3.41 -3.98
CA PHE A 110 2.43 2.56 -4.24
C PHE A 110 2.87 1.14 -4.62
N THR A 111 3.80 1.02 -5.57
CA THR A 111 4.35 -0.26 -6.04
C THR A 111 5.00 -1.04 -4.90
N LEU A 112 5.79 -0.39 -4.04
CA LEU A 112 6.39 -1.04 -2.86
C LEU A 112 5.35 -1.74 -1.99
N LEU A 113 4.23 -1.08 -1.72
CA LEU A 113 3.17 -1.65 -0.89
C LEU A 113 2.37 -2.71 -1.64
N HIS A 114 2.19 -2.56 -2.94
CA HIS A 114 1.57 -3.54 -3.82
C HIS A 114 2.38 -4.85 -3.82
N GLU A 115 3.68 -4.78 -4.09
CA GLU A 115 4.59 -5.94 -4.03
C GLU A 115 4.65 -6.56 -2.62
N PHE A 116 4.63 -5.72 -1.58
CA PHE A 116 4.60 -6.19 -0.21
C PHE A 116 3.32 -7.01 0.09
N LYS A 117 2.17 -6.66 -0.49
CA LYS A 117 0.96 -7.47 -0.35
C LYS A 117 1.12 -8.85 -1.01
N HIS A 118 1.75 -8.96 -2.17
CA HIS A 118 2.08 -10.27 -2.75
C HIS A 118 2.97 -11.11 -1.84
N ILE A 119 3.95 -10.50 -1.17
CA ILE A 119 4.79 -11.17 -0.17
C ILE A 119 3.96 -11.66 1.04
N LEU A 120 3.00 -10.87 1.51
CA LEU A 120 2.12 -11.28 2.61
C LEU A 120 1.29 -12.51 2.23
N ASP A 121 0.80 -12.55 1.00
CA ASP A 121 -0.10 -13.59 0.49
C ASP A 121 0.61 -14.82 -0.05
N HIS A 122 1.93 -14.75 -0.22
CA HIS A 122 2.76 -15.87 -0.61
C HIS A 122 2.47 -17.10 0.26
N ASN A 123 2.21 -18.25 -0.38
CA ASN A 123 1.73 -19.52 0.22
C ASN A 123 0.29 -19.54 0.78
N THR A 124 -0.52 -18.50 0.55
CA THR A 124 -1.94 -18.48 0.94
C THR A 124 -2.89 -18.08 -0.18
N SER A 125 -2.38 -17.66 -1.34
CA SER A 125 -3.17 -17.20 -2.50
C SER A 125 -4.24 -18.18 -2.96
N VAL A 126 -3.97 -19.50 -2.94
CA VAL A 126 -4.92 -20.56 -3.32
C VAL A 126 -6.18 -20.59 -2.44
N HIS A 127 -6.08 -20.14 -1.19
CA HIS A 127 -7.22 -20.08 -0.26
C HIS A 127 -7.88 -18.70 -0.19
N LEU A 128 -7.19 -17.67 -0.68
CA LEU A 128 -7.66 -16.29 -0.63
C LEU A 128 -8.50 -15.91 -1.85
N TYR A 129 -8.29 -16.57 -2.99
CA TYR A 129 -8.87 -16.16 -4.26
C TYR A 129 -9.70 -17.29 -4.86
N ASP A 130 -10.99 -17.02 -5.09
CA ASP A 130 -11.95 -17.99 -5.63
C ASP A 130 -12.07 -17.83 -7.15
N PRO A 131 -11.50 -18.73 -7.97
CA PRO A 131 -11.41 -18.54 -9.41
C PRO A 131 -12.77 -18.60 -10.14
N ARG A 132 -13.87 -18.92 -9.46
CA ARG A 132 -15.21 -19.10 -10.06
C ARG A 132 -15.81 -17.82 -10.63
N TYR A 133 -15.37 -16.65 -10.19
CA TYR A 133 -15.94 -15.35 -10.60
C TYR A 133 -14.94 -14.44 -11.31
N LEU A 134 -13.65 -14.54 -10.97
CA LEU A 134 -12.52 -13.78 -11.51
C LEU A 134 -11.28 -14.66 -11.40
N SER A 135 -10.29 -14.54 -12.30
CA SER A 135 -9.06 -15.32 -12.16
C SER A 135 -8.37 -15.02 -10.82
N GLY A 136 -7.72 -16.03 -10.22
CA GLY A 136 -7.02 -15.84 -8.95
C GLY A 136 -5.93 -14.76 -9.03
N HIS A 137 -5.31 -14.60 -10.20
CA HIS A 137 -4.37 -13.52 -10.47
C HIS A 137 -5.04 -12.15 -10.40
N ALA A 138 -6.15 -11.94 -11.12
CA ALA A 138 -6.86 -10.65 -11.09
C ALA A 138 -7.29 -10.26 -9.66
N GLN A 139 -7.74 -11.23 -8.86
CA GLN A 139 -8.08 -10.99 -7.47
C GLN A 139 -6.85 -10.61 -6.62
N ALA A 140 -5.69 -11.23 -6.88
CA ALA A 140 -4.44 -10.88 -6.20
C ALA A 140 -4.00 -9.45 -6.52
N GLU A 141 -4.04 -9.04 -7.79
CA GLU A 141 -3.72 -7.67 -8.22
C GLU A 141 -4.65 -6.64 -7.57
N MET A 142 -5.97 -6.90 -7.60
CA MET A 142 -6.94 -6.01 -6.97
C MET A 142 -6.78 -5.96 -5.44
N ALA A 143 -6.42 -7.07 -4.79
CA ALA A 143 -6.13 -7.10 -3.36
C ALA A 143 -4.83 -6.34 -3.03
N ALA A 144 -3.81 -6.42 -3.88
CA ALA A 144 -2.58 -5.63 -3.78
C ALA A 144 -2.86 -4.13 -3.91
N ASP A 145 -3.65 -3.73 -4.90
CA ASP A 145 -4.09 -2.35 -5.08
C ASP A 145 -4.92 -1.83 -3.89
N GLY A 146 -5.86 -2.64 -3.39
CA GLY A 146 -6.68 -2.31 -2.22
C GLY A 146 -5.85 -2.17 -0.94
N PHE A 147 -4.87 -3.05 -0.74
CA PHE A 147 -3.92 -2.97 0.37
C PHE A 147 -3.08 -1.68 0.30
N ALA A 148 -2.44 -1.42 -0.84
CA ALA A 148 -1.59 -0.24 -1.04
C ALA A 148 -2.38 1.06 -0.87
N SER A 149 -3.60 1.11 -1.42
CA SER A 149 -4.51 2.24 -1.25
C SER A 149 -4.92 2.44 0.20
N ALA A 150 -5.18 1.38 0.95
CA ALA A 150 -5.54 1.47 2.37
C ALA A 150 -4.37 1.89 3.27
N ALA A 151 -3.15 1.48 2.93
CA ALA A 151 -1.95 1.86 3.66
C ALA A 151 -1.57 3.34 3.41
N LEU A 152 -1.57 3.79 2.15
CA LEU A 152 -1.23 5.19 1.80
C LEU A 152 -2.35 6.17 2.16
N MET A 153 -3.60 5.72 2.05
CA MET A 153 -4.78 6.56 2.23
C MET A 153 -5.78 5.90 3.21
N PRO A 154 -5.47 5.88 4.52
CA PRO A 154 -6.33 5.25 5.52
C PRO A 154 -7.69 5.94 5.56
N ALA A 155 -8.78 5.15 5.61
CA ALA A 155 -10.15 5.68 5.47
C ALA A 155 -10.47 6.80 6.47
N ARG A 156 -10.01 6.70 7.73
CA ARG A 156 -10.20 7.75 8.74
C ARG A 156 -9.49 9.06 8.36
N VAL A 157 -8.29 8.97 7.81
CA VAL A 157 -7.50 10.12 7.36
C VAL A 157 -8.17 10.79 6.17
N VAL A 158 -8.54 10.02 5.14
CA VAL A 158 -9.20 10.54 3.94
C VAL A 158 -10.54 11.20 4.31
N ARG A 159 -11.37 10.53 5.12
CA ARG A 159 -12.67 11.09 5.55
C ARG A 159 -12.50 12.41 6.29
N ARG A 160 -11.48 12.54 7.16
CA ARG A 160 -11.17 13.80 7.84
C ARG A 160 -10.76 14.89 6.84
N LEU A 161 -9.77 14.62 5.99
CA LEU A 161 -9.27 15.58 5.00
C LEU A 161 -10.40 16.10 4.09
N VAL A 162 -11.26 15.21 3.62
CA VAL A 162 -12.35 15.57 2.70
C VAL A 162 -13.51 16.25 3.43
N LYS A 163 -14.01 15.69 4.54
CA LYS A 163 -15.24 16.19 5.17
C LYS A 163 -15.00 17.37 6.10
N ARG A 164 -13.88 17.38 6.82
CA ARG A 164 -13.54 18.44 7.78
C ARG A 164 -12.68 19.51 7.12
N ASP A 165 -11.59 19.11 6.47
CA ASP A 165 -10.61 20.06 5.93
C ASP A 165 -10.94 20.49 4.49
N ARG A 166 -12.04 19.97 3.92
CA ARG A 166 -12.58 20.30 2.59
C ARG A 166 -11.57 20.15 1.46
N CYS A 167 -10.60 19.23 1.61
CA CYS A 167 -9.63 18.95 0.56
C CYS A 167 -10.33 18.45 -0.71
N ASP A 168 -9.93 19.00 -1.85
CA ASP A 168 -10.22 18.42 -3.16
C ASP A 168 -9.26 17.26 -3.47
N VAL A 169 -9.41 16.63 -4.64
CA VAL A 169 -8.56 15.50 -5.06
C VAL A 169 -7.09 15.88 -5.20
N VAL A 170 -6.80 17.11 -5.60
CA VAL A 170 -5.43 17.60 -5.81
C VAL A 170 -4.73 17.79 -4.47
N GLU A 171 -5.42 18.43 -3.52
CA GLU A 171 -4.92 18.63 -2.16
C GLU A 171 -4.78 17.31 -1.41
N LEU A 172 -5.71 16.38 -1.60
CA LEU A 172 -5.62 15.03 -1.03
C LEU A 172 -4.39 14.28 -1.55
N ALA A 173 -4.18 14.29 -2.88
CA ALA A 173 -3.02 13.66 -3.52
C ALA A 173 -1.71 14.25 -3.01
N ARG A 174 -1.63 15.59 -2.91
CA ARG A 174 -0.46 16.31 -2.39
C ARG A 174 -0.16 15.95 -0.93
N ARG A 175 -1.16 16.02 -0.04
CA ARG A 175 -0.99 15.76 1.40
C ARG A 175 -0.60 14.32 1.70
N LEU A 176 -1.13 13.36 0.94
CA LEU A 176 -0.84 11.93 1.14
C LEU A 176 0.30 11.42 0.26
N ARG A 177 0.88 12.30 -0.59
CA ARG A 177 1.98 12.01 -1.51
C ARG A 177 1.67 10.79 -2.40
N VAL A 178 0.50 10.82 -3.02
CA VAL A 178 0.00 9.82 -3.99
C VAL A 178 -0.34 10.51 -5.32
N SER A 179 -0.50 9.75 -6.41
CA SER A 179 -0.98 10.33 -7.66
C SER A 179 -2.45 10.78 -7.54
N ARG A 180 -2.85 11.74 -8.39
CA ARG A 180 -4.24 12.22 -8.45
C ARG A 180 -5.22 11.10 -8.79
N ASP A 181 -4.83 10.21 -9.70
CA ASP A 181 -5.67 9.08 -10.11
C ASP A 181 -5.91 8.10 -8.95
N ARG A 182 -4.86 7.78 -8.17
CA ARG A 182 -5.01 6.92 -6.99
C ARG A 182 -5.85 7.61 -5.90
N ALA A 183 -5.71 8.91 -5.71
CA ALA A 183 -6.57 9.67 -4.81
C ALA A 183 -8.04 9.64 -5.27
N ALA A 184 -8.31 9.80 -6.56
CA ALA A 184 -9.66 9.74 -7.13
C ALA A 184 -10.30 8.36 -6.95
N LEU A 185 -9.58 7.29 -7.31
CA LEU A 185 -10.04 5.91 -7.10
C LEU A 185 -10.35 5.65 -5.62
N ARG A 186 -9.51 6.13 -4.71
CA ARG A 186 -9.72 5.95 -3.28
C ARG A 186 -10.97 6.66 -2.76
N LEU A 187 -11.31 7.81 -3.32
CA LEU A 187 -12.55 8.51 -2.97
C LEU A 187 -13.76 7.67 -3.39
N SER A 188 -13.73 7.10 -4.61
CA SER A 188 -14.76 6.17 -5.09
C SER A 188 -14.89 4.95 -4.19
N ASP A 189 -13.78 4.29 -3.83
CA ASP A 189 -13.77 3.13 -2.93
C ASP A 189 -14.43 3.41 -1.57
N LEU A 190 -14.30 4.65 -1.09
CA LEU A 190 -14.81 5.08 0.21
C LEU A 190 -16.21 5.71 0.15
N ASN A 191 -16.82 5.74 -1.05
CA ASN A 191 -18.05 6.45 -1.38
C ASN A 191 -18.01 7.90 -0.89
N LEU A 192 -16.94 8.61 -1.27
CA LEU A 192 -16.72 10.02 -0.95
C LEU A 192 -16.68 10.83 -2.24
N GLN A 193 -17.20 12.06 -2.16
CA GLN A 193 -17.03 13.06 -3.20
C GLN A 193 -16.03 14.11 -2.71
N ALA A 194 -15.02 14.42 -3.53
CA ALA A 194 -14.13 15.54 -3.26
C ALA A 194 -14.94 16.84 -3.32
N THR A 195 -14.60 17.79 -2.44
CA THR A 195 -15.15 19.14 -2.56
C THR A 195 -14.62 19.74 -3.86
N LYS A 196 -15.50 20.24 -4.73
CA LYS A 196 -15.06 20.98 -5.91
C LYS A 196 -14.46 22.30 -5.44
N THR A 197 -13.20 22.56 -5.77
CA THR A 197 -12.64 23.91 -5.62
C THR A 197 -13.34 24.80 -6.63
N THR A 198 -14.33 25.58 -6.18
CA THR A 198 -14.72 26.79 -6.90
C THR A 198 -13.48 27.68 -6.92
N ARG A 199 -12.78 27.74 -8.06
CA ARG A 199 -11.87 28.86 -8.30
C ARG A 199 -12.76 30.10 -8.29
N GLY A 200 -12.74 30.82 -7.17
CA GLY A 200 -13.39 32.12 -7.04
C GLY A 200 -12.93 33.02 -8.17
N GLY A 201 -13.88 33.75 -8.74
CA GLY A 201 -13.63 34.69 -9.82
C GLY A 201 -12.53 35.68 -9.47
N ASN A 202 -11.76 36.04 -10.49
CA ASN A 202 -10.88 37.21 -10.45
C ASN A 202 -11.76 38.45 -10.22
N PRO A 203 -11.47 39.31 -9.23
CA PRO A 203 -11.84 40.71 -9.32
C PRO A 203 -10.76 41.43 -10.11
N SER A 204 -11.07 41.77 -11.37
CA SER A 204 -10.45 42.88 -12.10
C SER A 204 -11.46 43.37 -13.13
#